data_AF-A0A240PM26-F1
#
_entry.id   AF-A0A240PM26-F1
#
_cell.length_a   1.000
_cell.length_b   1.000
_cell.length_c   1.000
_cell.angle_alpha   90.00
_cell.angle_beta   90.00
_cell.angle_gamma   90.00
#
_symmetry.space_group_name_H-M   'P 1'
#
loop_
_entity.id
_entity.type
_entity.pdbx_description
1 polymer ?
#
loop_
_entity_poly.entity_id
_entity_poly.type
_entity_poly.pdbx_seq_one_letter_code
_entity_poly.pdbx_strand_id
1 'polypeptide(L)'
;MTASLQSLILNEHNTRRSQIASGRLSPFFPARRMPTLVWDAELASQAGHNARACVFQHDRCRNTVDFRWAGQNIAIKQFYGQTITVESLIGDFARAWWDEHFDTTTAQIDSYPSNHVGPAIGHFTQMASDRTWAIGCAMQNWLQDGMWITYYFVCNYSFTNIINQPVYVRGTTASGCTTGQDSRYPGLCSVNEVVQSVP
;
A
#
# COMPACT_ATOMS: atom_id res chain seq x y z
N MET A 1 -6.87 3.33 -15.37
CA MET A 1 -7.28 2.23 -14.47
C MET A 1 -8.79 2.08 -14.55
N THR A 2 -9.31 0.89 -14.84
CA THR A 2 -10.77 0.63 -14.86
C THR A 2 -11.29 0.34 -13.46
N ALA A 3 -12.62 0.39 -13.24
CA ALA A 3 -13.23 0.06 -11.95
C ALA A 3 -12.93 -1.38 -11.48
N SER A 4 -12.81 -2.33 -12.42
CA SER A 4 -12.42 -3.72 -12.11
C SER A 4 -11.00 -3.80 -11.55
N LEU A 5 -10.05 -3.10 -12.16
CA LEU A 5 -8.66 -3.07 -11.70
C LEU A 5 -8.51 -2.30 -10.39
N GLN A 6 -9.25 -1.21 -10.18
CA GLN A 6 -9.32 -0.51 -8.89
C GLN A 6 -9.81 -1.46 -7.79
N SER A 7 -10.87 -2.22 -8.06
CA SER A 7 -11.40 -3.21 -7.12
C SER A 7 -10.42 -4.33 -6.82
N LEU A 8 -9.66 -4.79 -7.82
CA LEU A 8 -8.60 -5.78 -7.64
C LEU A 8 -7.49 -5.23 -6.72
N ILE A 9 -7.02 -4.01 -6.96
CA ILE A 9 -5.98 -3.36 -6.14
C ILE A 9 -6.45 -3.22 -4.68
N LEU A 10 -7.67 -2.74 -4.46
CA LEU A 10 -8.25 -2.65 -3.12
C LEU A 10 -8.33 -4.02 -2.45
N ASN A 11 -8.75 -5.05 -3.20
CA ASN A 11 -8.86 -6.40 -2.67
C ASN A 11 -7.49 -6.99 -2.30
N GLU A 12 -6.46 -6.80 -3.13
CA GLU A 12 -5.09 -7.24 -2.84
C GLU A 12 -4.57 -6.61 -1.54
N HIS A 13 -4.81 -5.32 -1.33
CA HIS A 13 -4.39 -4.60 -0.12
C HIS A 13 -5.21 -5.00 1.11
N ASN A 14 -6.54 -4.94 1.03
CA ASN A 14 -7.41 -5.19 2.19
C ASN A 14 -7.36 -6.65 2.66
N THR A 15 -7.16 -7.61 1.76
CA THR A 15 -6.94 -9.02 2.14
C THR A 15 -5.68 -9.18 2.99
N ARG A 16 -4.57 -8.57 2.56
CA ARG A 16 -3.28 -8.59 3.27
C ARG A 16 -3.35 -7.85 4.62
N ARG A 17 -3.98 -6.67 4.63
CA ARG A 17 -4.24 -5.90 5.85
C ARG A 17 -5.10 -6.67 6.85
N SER A 18 -6.14 -7.36 6.37
CA SER A 18 -6.99 -8.24 7.21
C SER A 18 -6.18 -9.39 7.81
N GLN A 19 -5.27 -9.99 7.05
CA GLN A 19 -4.39 -11.07 7.52
C GLN A 19 -3.51 -10.60 8.70
N ILE A 20 -2.77 -9.49 8.54
CA ILE A 20 -1.91 -8.98 9.62
C ILE A 20 -2.72 -8.45 10.81
N ALA A 21 -3.83 -7.74 10.56
CA ALA A 21 -4.68 -7.19 11.62
C ALA A 21 -5.34 -8.27 12.48
N SER A 22 -5.59 -9.44 11.89
CA SER A 22 -6.11 -10.62 12.57
C SER A 22 -5.03 -11.49 13.25
N GLY A 23 -3.75 -11.09 13.21
CA GLY A 23 -2.64 -11.86 13.75
C GLY A 23 -2.32 -13.14 12.97
N ARG A 24 -2.72 -13.22 11.69
CA ARG A 24 -2.52 -14.39 10.81
C ARG A 24 -1.27 -14.26 9.93
N LEU A 25 -0.39 -13.32 10.25
CA LEU A 25 0.90 -13.12 9.59
C LEU A 25 1.99 -13.12 10.67
N SER A 26 2.58 -14.28 10.95
CA SER A 26 3.70 -14.40 11.89
C SER A 26 4.93 -13.64 11.36
N PRO A 27 5.73 -12.96 12.22
CA PRO A 27 5.64 -12.87 13.68
C PRO A 27 4.82 -11.67 14.19
N PHE A 28 4.02 -11.03 13.34
CA PHE A 28 3.37 -9.77 13.65
C PHE A 28 2.13 -9.93 14.55
N PHE A 29 1.95 -8.98 15.46
CA PHE A 29 0.82 -8.97 16.39
C PHE A 29 -0.45 -8.41 15.73
N PRO A 30 -1.65 -8.81 16.20
CA PRO A 30 -2.90 -8.25 15.69
C PRO A 30 -2.98 -6.72 15.86
N ALA A 31 -3.70 -6.06 14.96
CA ALA A 31 -3.86 -4.60 14.97
C ALA A 31 -5.13 -4.19 15.72
N ARG A 32 -5.02 -3.16 16.54
CA ARG A 32 -6.13 -2.63 17.35
C ARG A 32 -7.21 -1.97 16.50
N ARG A 33 -6.83 -1.22 15.46
CA ARG A 33 -7.74 -0.37 14.67
C ARG A 33 -7.22 -0.18 13.23
N MET A 34 -7.24 -1.24 12.42
CA MET A 34 -6.79 -1.17 11.03
C MET A 34 -7.97 -0.79 10.11
N PRO A 35 -7.98 0.35 9.41
CA PRO A 35 -9.08 0.71 8.52
C PRO A 35 -9.07 -0.10 7.23
N THR A 36 -10.26 -0.40 6.69
CA THR A 36 -10.44 -0.85 5.31
C THR A 36 -10.09 0.28 4.36
N LEU A 37 -9.20 0.02 3.40
CA LEU A 37 -8.85 1.01 2.38
C LEU A 37 -10.01 1.23 1.41
N VAL A 38 -10.20 2.48 1.02
CA VAL A 38 -11.09 2.90 -0.07
C VAL A 38 -10.30 3.53 -1.20
N TRP A 39 -10.89 3.55 -2.40
CA TRP A 39 -10.26 4.19 -3.56
C TRP A 39 -10.41 5.71 -3.48
N ASP A 40 -9.32 6.42 -3.74
CA ASP A 40 -9.33 7.87 -3.88
C ASP A 40 -8.87 8.29 -5.29
N ALA A 41 -9.70 9.10 -5.94
CA ALA A 41 -9.48 9.51 -7.32
C ALA A 41 -8.36 10.55 -7.47
N GLU A 42 -8.15 11.41 -6.46
CA GLU A 42 -7.11 12.44 -6.50
C GLU A 42 -5.72 11.81 -6.33
N LEU A 43 -5.55 10.92 -5.34
CA LEU A 43 -4.34 10.11 -5.16
C LEU A 43 -4.01 9.31 -6.43
N ALA A 44 -5.03 8.74 -7.09
CA ALA A 44 -4.84 8.01 -8.34
C ALA A 44 -4.41 8.92 -9.49
N SER A 45 -4.94 10.15 -9.55
CA SER A 45 -4.52 11.16 -10.51
C SER A 45 -3.05 11.55 -10.30
N GLN A 46 -2.65 11.79 -9.05
CA GLN A 46 -1.26 12.07 -8.66
C GLN A 46 -0.32 10.91 -9.03
N ALA A 47 -0.70 9.67 -8.72
CA ALA A 47 0.05 8.48 -9.13
C ALA A 47 0.20 8.40 -10.66
N GLY A 48 -0.84 8.82 -11.40
CA GLY A 48 -0.81 8.89 -12.85
C GLY A 48 0.17 9.91 -13.40
N HIS A 49 0.35 11.06 -12.73
CA HIS A 49 1.37 12.05 -13.13
C HIS A 49 2.78 11.46 -13.04
N ASN A 50 3.08 10.76 -11.96
CA ASN A 50 4.36 10.06 -11.79
C ASN A 50 4.53 8.95 -12.85
N ALA A 51 3.55 8.06 -12.99
CA ALA A 51 3.65 6.91 -13.88
C ALA A 51 3.91 7.32 -15.35
N ARG A 52 3.29 8.42 -15.81
CA ARG A 52 3.46 8.95 -17.17
C ARG A 52 4.83 9.57 -17.44
N ALA A 53 5.63 9.87 -16.40
CA ALA A 53 7.00 10.34 -16.59
C ALA A 53 7.93 9.23 -17.10
N CYS A 54 7.53 7.95 -16.95
CA CYS A 54 8.34 6.79 -17.34
C CYS A 54 9.75 6.78 -16.70
N VAL A 55 9.90 7.39 -15.52
CA VAL A 55 11.13 7.37 -14.72
C VAL A 55 10.83 6.63 -13.42
N PHE A 56 11.58 5.54 -13.17
CA PHE A 56 11.42 4.74 -11.95
C PHE A 56 11.99 5.48 -10.73
N GLN A 57 11.21 6.42 -10.20
CA GLN A 57 11.59 7.20 -9.03
C GLN A 57 10.35 7.74 -8.31
N HIS A 58 10.52 7.98 -7.01
CA HIS A 58 9.51 8.63 -6.21
C HIS A 58 9.36 10.12 -6.58
N ASP A 59 8.12 10.63 -6.53
CA ASP A 59 7.91 12.08 -6.61
C ASP A 59 8.56 12.81 -5.43
N ARG A 60 8.96 14.07 -5.65
CA ARG A 60 9.32 14.96 -4.54
C ARG A 60 8.08 15.38 -3.74
N CYS A 61 6.96 15.67 -4.42
CA CYS A 61 5.69 16.08 -3.82
C CYS A 61 4.54 15.32 -4.49
N ARG A 62 3.60 14.85 -3.67
CA ARG A 62 2.41 14.10 -4.11
C ARG A 62 1.20 14.33 -3.20
N ASN A 63 1.31 15.35 -2.35
CA ASN A 63 0.28 15.69 -1.38
C ASN A 63 -0.96 16.24 -2.10
N THR A 64 -2.12 16.01 -1.49
CA THR A 64 -3.37 16.65 -1.88
C THR A 64 -3.83 17.63 -0.80
N VAL A 65 -4.97 18.28 -1.00
CA VAL A 65 -5.59 19.11 0.05
C VAL A 65 -5.93 18.27 1.29
N ASP A 66 -6.46 17.08 1.06
CA ASP A 66 -6.91 16.16 2.11
C ASP A 66 -5.77 15.29 2.67
N PHE A 67 -4.75 15.00 1.85
CA PHE A 67 -3.65 14.10 2.18
C PHE A 67 -2.30 14.80 2.08
N ARG A 68 -1.98 15.61 3.11
CA ARG A 68 -0.73 16.39 3.16
C ARG A 68 0.53 15.54 3.27
N TRP A 69 0.40 14.32 3.80
CA TRP A 69 1.49 13.39 4.08
C TRP A 69 1.37 12.11 3.25
N ALA A 70 0.93 12.25 2.00
CA ALA A 70 0.67 11.12 1.12
C ALA A 70 1.92 10.26 0.89
N GLY A 71 1.79 8.96 1.16
CA GLY A 71 2.82 7.95 0.91
C GLY A 71 2.81 7.47 -0.53
N GLN A 72 3.82 6.67 -0.91
CA GLN A 72 3.90 6.11 -2.26
C GLN A 72 4.69 4.80 -2.29
N ASN A 73 4.13 3.81 -2.99
CA ASN A 73 4.85 2.62 -3.44
C ASN A 73 5.00 2.67 -4.95
N ILE A 74 6.15 2.24 -5.45
CA ILE A 74 6.44 2.14 -6.88
C ILE A 74 7.00 0.74 -7.21
N ALA A 75 6.67 0.22 -8.39
CA ALA A 75 7.21 -1.06 -8.86
C ALA A 75 7.33 -1.04 -10.38
N ILE A 76 8.36 -1.72 -10.89
CA ILE A 76 8.59 -1.86 -12.33
C ILE A 76 8.86 -3.32 -12.67
N LYS A 77 8.30 -3.80 -13.78
CA LYS A 77 8.58 -5.13 -14.33
C LYS A 77 8.84 -5.01 -15.81
N GLN A 78 9.91 -5.67 -16.26
CA GLN A 78 10.30 -5.75 -17.66
C GLN A 78 10.30 -7.20 -18.11
N PHE A 79 9.77 -7.45 -19.30
CA PHE A 79 9.74 -8.80 -19.87
C PHE A 79 9.73 -8.75 -21.40
N TYR A 80 10.12 -9.87 -22.02
CA TYR A 80 10.17 -10.05 -23.46
C TYR A 80 9.64 -11.44 -23.83
N GLY A 81 8.98 -11.54 -25.00
CA GLY A 81 8.54 -12.81 -25.57
C GLY A 81 7.37 -13.49 -24.85
N GLN A 82 6.70 -12.80 -23.93
CA GLN A 82 5.57 -13.30 -23.16
C GLN A 82 4.50 -12.22 -23.00
N THR A 83 3.25 -12.66 -22.94
CA THR A 83 2.09 -11.79 -22.69
C THR A 83 1.64 -11.99 -21.25
N ILE A 84 1.75 -10.94 -20.44
CA ILE A 84 1.29 -10.93 -19.04
C ILE A 84 0.11 -9.96 -18.95
N THR A 85 -0.97 -10.37 -18.30
CA THR A 85 -2.15 -9.53 -18.10
C THR A 85 -1.90 -8.47 -17.04
N VAL A 86 -2.62 -7.34 -17.13
CA VAL A 86 -2.52 -6.25 -16.14
C VAL A 86 -2.95 -6.74 -14.75
N GLU A 87 -3.95 -7.62 -14.68
CA GLU A 87 -4.41 -8.24 -13.44
C GLU A 87 -3.32 -9.06 -12.76
N SER A 88 -2.59 -9.88 -13.53
CA SER A 88 -1.47 -10.66 -13.00
C SER A 88 -0.33 -9.75 -12.52
N LEU A 89 -0.05 -8.67 -13.25
CA LEU A 89 0.96 -7.69 -12.85
C LEU A 89 0.60 -6.98 -11.54
N ILE A 90 -0.66 -6.59 -11.36
CA ILE A 90 -1.14 -6.00 -10.10
C ILE A 90 -0.91 -6.96 -8.93
N GLY A 91 -1.27 -8.24 -9.11
CA GLY A 91 -1.05 -9.28 -8.09
C GLY A 91 0.43 -9.48 -7.78
N ASP A 92 1.28 -9.51 -8.80
CA ASP A 92 2.74 -9.65 -8.66
C ASP A 92 3.35 -8.45 -7.92
N PHE A 93 2.97 -7.21 -8.28
CA PHE A 93 3.48 -6.00 -7.63
C PHE A 93 3.01 -5.91 -6.17
N ALA A 94 1.74 -6.17 -5.90
CA ALA A 94 1.21 -6.19 -4.54
C ALA A 94 1.85 -7.28 -3.68
N ARG A 95 2.16 -8.45 -4.27
CA ARG A 95 2.93 -9.50 -3.61
C ARG A 95 4.36 -9.05 -3.33
N ALA A 96 5.08 -8.54 -4.32
CA ALA A 96 6.47 -8.09 -4.15
C ALA A 96 6.62 -7.04 -3.05
N TRP A 97 5.69 -6.06 -2.99
CA TRP A 97 5.67 -5.07 -1.91
C TRP A 97 5.37 -5.69 -0.55
N TRP A 98 4.44 -6.64 -0.48
CA TRP A 98 4.06 -7.28 0.78
C TRP A 98 5.11 -8.27 1.30
N ASP A 99 5.82 -8.95 0.40
CA ASP A 99 6.84 -9.96 0.73
C ASP A 99 8.02 -9.37 1.51
N GLU A 100 8.21 -8.05 1.49
CA GLU A 100 9.13 -7.34 2.41
C GLU A 100 8.84 -7.61 3.90
N HIS A 101 7.66 -8.14 4.25
CA HIS A 101 7.37 -8.63 5.60
C HIS A 101 8.33 -9.73 6.06
N PHE A 102 8.93 -10.51 5.15
CA PHE A 102 9.95 -11.52 5.49
C PHE A 102 11.22 -10.88 6.08
N ASP A 103 11.50 -9.62 5.73
CA ASP A 103 12.66 -8.85 6.18
C ASP A 103 12.29 -7.80 7.24
N THR A 104 11.02 -7.75 7.66
CA THR A 104 10.51 -6.78 8.63
C THR A 104 10.33 -7.40 10.01
N THR A 105 10.85 -6.73 11.04
CA THR A 105 10.73 -7.15 12.44
C THR A 105 9.54 -6.49 13.12
N THR A 106 9.04 -7.10 14.20
CA THR A 106 8.01 -6.48 15.05
C THR A 106 8.46 -5.16 15.68
N ALA A 107 9.75 -5.02 15.99
CA ALA A 107 10.32 -3.77 16.50
C ALA A 107 10.22 -2.62 15.49
N GLN A 108 10.42 -2.90 14.19
CA GLN A 108 10.25 -1.91 13.12
C GLN A 108 8.78 -1.54 12.87
N ILE A 109 7.85 -2.45 13.15
CA ILE A 109 6.41 -2.14 13.15
C ILE A 109 6.03 -1.26 14.34
N ASP A 110 6.54 -1.57 15.54
CA ASP A 110 6.27 -0.80 16.76
C ASP A 110 6.90 0.61 16.70
N SER A 111 8.02 0.76 16.00
CA SER A 111 8.70 2.04 15.79
C SER A 111 9.46 2.03 14.46
N TYR A 112 8.93 2.75 13.46
CA TYR A 112 9.52 2.79 12.13
C TYR A 112 10.95 3.37 12.18
N PRO A 113 11.96 2.68 11.62
CA PRO A 113 13.36 3.03 11.81
C PRO A 113 13.75 4.34 11.09
N SER A 114 14.66 5.09 11.69
CA SER A 114 15.23 6.31 11.09
C SER A 114 16.31 6.02 10.04
N ASN A 115 17.10 4.97 10.24
CA ASN A 115 18.26 4.61 9.41
C ASN A 115 18.31 3.08 9.24
N HIS A 116 17.32 2.51 8.57
CA HIS A 116 17.32 1.08 8.27
C HIS A 116 18.44 0.72 7.30
N VAL A 117 19.20 -0.31 7.63
CA VAL A 117 20.22 -0.90 6.76
C VAL A 117 19.86 -2.38 6.57
N GLY A 118 19.60 -2.77 5.33
CA GLY A 118 19.17 -4.12 4.99
C GLY A 118 18.22 -4.13 3.79
N PRO A 119 17.50 -5.24 3.59
CA PRO A 119 16.45 -5.34 2.58
C PRO A 119 15.37 -4.27 2.79
N ALA A 120 14.66 -3.93 1.71
CA ALA A 120 13.58 -2.96 1.78
C ALA A 120 12.44 -3.46 2.67
N ILE A 121 11.87 -2.55 3.47
CA ILE A 121 10.69 -2.78 4.32
C ILE A 121 9.58 -1.74 4.09
N GLY A 122 9.89 -0.71 3.29
CA GLY A 122 9.08 0.49 3.17
C GLY A 122 7.75 0.23 2.48
N HIS A 123 7.73 -0.65 1.47
CA HIS A 123 6.52 -0.94 0.73
C HIS A 123 5.54 -1.75 1.58
N PHE A 124 6.02 -2.78 2.29
CA PHE A 124 5.19 -3.56 3.20
C PHE A 124 4.61 -2.71 4.32
N THR A 125 5.46 -1.93 5.01
CA THR A 125 5.02 -1.06 6.11
C THR A 125 4.02 -0.01 5.65
N GLN A 126 4.19 0.56 4.45
CA GLN A 126 3.21 1.47 3.86
C GLN A 126 1.85 0.79 3.63
N MET A 127 1.84 -0.46 3.12
CA MET A 127 0.61 -1.24 2.95
C MET A 127 -0.03 -1.62 4.28
N ALA A 128 0.76 -1.84 5.33
CA ALA A 128 0.33 -2.27 6.66
C ALA A 128 -0.02 -1.10 7.61
N SER A 129 0.03 0.15 7.16
CA SER A 129 -0.18 1.31 8.04
C SER A 129 -1.64 1.48 8.48
N ASP A 130 -1.90 1.64 9.79
CA ASP A 130 -3.25 1.90 10.31
C ASP A 130 -3.71 3.37 10.22
N ARG A 131 -2.81 4.27 9.84
CA ARG A 131 -3.10 5.69 9.51
C ARG A 131 -3.44 5.92 8.04
N THR A 132 -3.25 4.89 7.22
CA THR A 132 -3.64 4.90 5.80
C THR A 132 -5.02 4.30 5.65
N TRP A 133 -5.96 5.07 5.10
CA TRP A 133 -7.35 4.65 4.86
C TRP A 133 -7.81 4.84 3.41
N ALA A 134 -7.06 5.59 2.59
CA ALA A 134 -7.32 5.73 1.17
C ALA A 134 -6.08 5.42 0.33
N ILE A 135 -6.33 4.90 -0.87
CA ILE A 135 -5.30 4.56 -1.86
C ILE A 135 -5.77 4.94 -3.27
N GLY A 136 -4.85 5.41 -4.09
CA GLY A 136 -5.10 5.61 -5.51
C GLY A 136 -3.87 5.26 -6.32
N CYS A 137 -4.05 4.48 -7.39
CA CYS A 137 -2.95 3.94 -8.17
C CYS A 137 -3.08 4.18 -9.68
N ALA A 138 -1.95 4.17 -10.37
CA ALA A 138 -1.86 4.23 -11.81
C ALA A 138 -0.80 3.26 -12.34
N MET A 139 -0.95 2.87 -13.60
CA MET A 139 -0.02 2.01 -14.30
C MET A 139 0.26 2.57 -15.69
N GLN A 140 1.53 2.66 -16.06
CA GLN A 140 1.99 3.06 -17.39
C GLN A 140 2.80 1.91 -17.99
N ASN A 141 2.69 1.70 -19.30
CA ASN A 141 3.55 0.77 -20.03
C ASN A 141 4.19 1.44 -21.24
N TRP A 142 5.36 0.92 -21.63
CA TRP A 142 6.09 1.32 -22.84
C TRP A 142 7.02 0.19 -23.29
N LEU A 143 7.57 0.33 -24.51
CA LEU A 143 8.66 -0.51 -25.00
C LEU A 143 10.00 0.14 -24.67
N GLN A 144 10.80 -0.51 -23.84
CA GLN A 144 12.17 -0.12 -23.53
C GLN A 144 13.12 -0.75 -24.57
N ASP A 145 13.97 0.08 -25.16
CA ASP A 145 14.96 -0.30 -26.18
C ASP A 145 14.37 -1.05 -27.38
N GLY A 146 13.09 -0.81 -27.68
CA GLY A 146 12.36 -1.44 -28.79
C GLY A 146 12.01 -2.93 -28.60
N MET A 147 12.38 -3.54 -27.47
CA MET A 147 12.16 -4.97 -27.23
C MET A 147 11.44 -5.24 -25.91
N TRP A 148 11.85 -4.60 -24.81
CA TRP A 148 11.37 -4.95 -23.48
C TRP A 148 10.04 -4.29 -23.17
N ILE A 149 8.99 -5.09 -22.99
CA ILE A 149 7.70 -4.60 -22.49
C ILE A 149 7.90 -4.23 -21.03
N THR A 150 7.75 -2.95 -20.73
CA THR A 150 7.95 -2.39 -19.39
C THR A 150 6.61 -1.94 -18.83
N TYR A 151 6.30 -2.38 -17.61
CA TYR A 151 5.15 -1.90 -16.84
C TYR A 151 5.64 -1.23 -15.56
N TYR A 152 5.20 0.00 -15.35
CA TYR A 152 5.46 0.80 -14.17
C TYR A 152 4.17 1.04 -13.39
N PHE A 153 4.16 0.66 -12.12
CA PHE A 153 3.01 0.72 -11.24
C PHE A 153 3.30 1.63 -10.05
N VAL A 154 2.38 2.56 -9.80
CA VAL A 154 2.53 3.59 -8.75
C VAL A 154 1.23 3.59 -7.94
N CYS A 155 1.35 3.49 -6.62
CA CYS A 155 0.24 3.66 -5.69
C CYS A 155 0.57 4.76 -4.70
N ASN A 156 -0.30 5.76 -4.60
CA ASN A 156 -0.25 6.77 -3.56
C ASN A 156 -1.24 6.42 -2.45
N TYR A 157 -0.84 6.69 -1.21
CA TYR A 157 -1.57 6.36 0.00
C TYR A 157 -1.90 7.64 0.77
N SER A 158 -3.00 7.65 1.52
CA SER A 158 -3.45 8.83 2.28
C SER A 158 -2.43 9.30 3.33
N PHE A 159 -1.53 8.41 3.76
CA PHE A 159 -0.51 8.68 4.75
C PHE A 159 0.80 7.96 4.41
N THR A 160 1.90 8.33 5.07
CA THR A 160 3.23 7.75 4.87
C THR A 160 3.82 7.20 6.16
N ASN A 161 4.84 6.36 6.06
CA ASN A 161 5.60 5.91 7.23
C ASN A 161 6.33 7.10 7.88
N ILE A 162 6.19 7.23 9.19
CA ILE A 162 6.84 8.30 9.97
C ILE A 162 7.87 7.67 10.90
N ILE A 163 9.10 8.14 10.80
CA ILE A 163 10.22 7.72 11.67
C ILE A 163 9.83 7.83 13.14
N ASN A 164 10.21 6.82 13.93
CA ASN A 164 9.94 6.67 15.35
C ASN A 164 8.46 6.58 15.74
N GLN A 165 7.56 6.37 14.77
CA GLN A 165 6.15 6.14 15.01
C GLN A 165 5.78 4.71 14.62
N PRO A 166 4.75 4.11 15.24
CA PRO A 166 4.28 2.80 14.84
C PRO A 166 3.72 2.83 13.41
N VAL A 167 3.92 1.73 12.69
CA VAL A 167 3.27 1.45 11.41
C VAL A 167 1.78 1.21 11.66
N TYR A 168 1.48 0.35 12.64
CA TYR A 168 0.16 0.22 13.23
C TYR A 168 0.25 -0.06 14.72
N VAL A 169 -0.81 0.26 15.46
CA VAL A 169 -0.89 -0.01 16.90
C VAL A 169 -1.39 -1.43 17.13
N ARG A 170 -0.57 -2.28 17.75
CA ARG A 170 -0.98 -3.63 18.15
C ARG A 170 -2.05 -3.61 19.24
N GLY A 171 -2.88 -4.64 19.29
CA GLY A 171 -3.89 -4.83 20.34
C GLY A 171 -4.91 -5.90 19.95
N THR A 172 -5.95 -6.09 20.77
CA THR A 172 -7.05 -6.99 20.42
C THR A 172 -7.64 -6.57 19.07
N THR A 173 -7.73 -7.50 18.13
CA THR A 173 -8.21 -7.27 16.77
C THR A 173 -9.48 -6.43 16.77
N ALA A 174 -9.46 -5.32 16.02
CA ALA A 174 -10.57 -4.39 15.83
C ALA A 174 -11.19 -3.76 17.11
N SER A 175 -10.57 -3.93 18.28
CA SER A 175 -11.07 -3.38 19.56
C SER A 175 -11.05 -1.85 19.61
N GLY A 176 -10.32 -1.19 18.71
CA GLY A 176 -10.31 0.25 18.56
C GLY A 176 -11.22 0.78 17.44
N CYS A 177 -11.90 -0.08 16.67
CA CYS A 177 -12.82 0.37 15.63
C CYS A 177 -14.08 0.97 16.26
N THR A 178 -14.47 2.15 15.80
CA THR A 178 -15.62 2.91 16.34
C THR A 178 -16.88 2.73 15.50
N THR A 179 -16.73 2.36 14.22
CA THR A 179 -17.86 2.14 13.29
C THR A 179 -18.09 0.66 12.99
N GLY A 180 -17.58 -0.22 13.86
CA GLY A 180 -17.64 -1.67 13.70
C GLY A 180 -16.63 -2.22 12.71
N GLN A 181 -16.67 -3.54 12.52
CA GLN A 181 -15.79 -4.25 11.60
C GLN A 181 -16.35 -4.28 10.18
N ASP A 182 -15.44 -4.40 9.21
CA ASP A 182 -15.79 -4.71 7.83
C ASP A 182 -16.25 -6.17 7.72
N SER A 183 -17.37 -6.40 7.01
CA SER A 183 -17.95 -7.73 6.86
C SER A 183 -17.20 -8.61 5.86
N ARG A 184 -16.48 -8.02 4.91
CA ARG A 184 -15.71 -8.72 3.88
C ARG A 184 -14.27 -8.96 4.33
N TYR A 185 -13.72 -8.07 5.15
CA TYR A 185 -12.34 -8.12 5.62
C TYR A 185 -12.27 -8.19 7.16
N PRO A 186 -12.40 -9.38 7.77
CA PRO A 186 -12.34 -9.54 9.21
C PRO A 186 -11.08 -8.91 9.82
N GLY A 187 -11.23 -8.27 10.98
CA GLY A 187 -10.14 -7.56 11.65
C GLY A 187 -9.84 -6.16 11.12
N LEU A 188 -10.49 -5.73 10.03
CA LEU A 188 -10.50 -4.34 9.59
C LEU A 188 -11.71 -3.59 10.15
N CYS A 189 -11.55 -2.30 10.41
CA CYS A 189 -12.66 -1.39 10.69
C CYS A 189 -13.46 -1.13 9.40
N SER A 190 -14.75 -0.87 9.53
CA SER A 190 -15.62 -0.60 8.37
C SER A 190 -15.14 0.63 7.58
N VAL A 191 -15.55 0.73 6.31
CA VAL A 191 -15.22 1.86 5.42
C VAL A 191 -15.69 3.23 5.92
N ASN A 192 -16.53 3.27 6.96
CA ASN A 192 -17.01 4.50 7.59
C ASN A 192 -16.10 4.96 8.75
N GLU A 193 -15.04 4.21 9.07
CA GLU A 193 -14.14 4.53 10.18
C GLU A 193 -13.41 5.84 9.91
N VAL A 194 -13.53 6.81 10.82
CA VAL A 194 -12.87 8.11 10.68
C VAL A 194 -11.41 8.01 11.13
N VAL A 195 -10.49 8.11 10.16
CA VAL A 195 -9.04 8.05 10.38
C VAL A 195 -8.41 9.36 9.93
N GLN A 196 -7.58 9.94 10.80
CA GLN A 196 -6.80 11.13 10.47
C GLN A 196 -5.45 10.72 9.89
N SER A 197 -5.18 11.13 8.65
CA SER A 197 -3.88 10.91 8.01
C SER A 197 -2.91 12.05 8.33
N VAL A 198 -2.55 12.16 9.61
CA VAL A 198 -1.60 13.16 10.14
C VAL A 198 -0.56 12.51 11.07
N PRO A 199 0.66 13.09 11.20
CA PRO A 199 1.71 12.58 12.08
C PRO A 199 1.34 12.52 13.55
#